data_AF-A1S091-F1
#
_entry.id   AF-A1S091-F1
#
_cell.length_a   1.000
_cell.length_b   1.000
_cell.length_c   1.000
_cell.angle_alpha   90.00
_cell.angle_beta   90.00
_cell.angle_gamma   90.00
#
_symmetry.space_group_name_H-M   'P 1'
#
loop_
_entity.id
_entity.type
_entity.pdbx_description
1 polymer ?
#
loop_
_entity_poly.entity_id
_entity_poly.type
_entity_poly.pdbx_seq_one_letter_code
_entity_poly.pdbx_strand_id
1 'polypeptide(L)'
;MRRSRLWRPLGVAYAELILWRRQWMWIAQDAVWTLSLPLIFYFWGGLKALKSLVVASFVATGWTVGVNLVGQTVGWQRVSRIQEALVASPLSPSDYFVGTVLGQIPYFLTEYTAFTLLALWLEVSPAGVAALYALSFASLVLGSFLSLAVVLRIKNPMNISAVTNPLVTVTIILPPVWYPLSALPEVARLPALLAPTAALAELARWVAGLGCMDPAVPLLVTFVWIAGTGVALKSALHWGLEK
;
A
#
# COMPACT_ATOMS: atom_id res chain seq x y z
N MET A 1 -14.29 -33.84 1.40
CA MET A 1 -14.52 -32.62 0.59
C MET A 1 -13.95 -31.36 1.28
N ARG A 2 -12.62 -31.14 1.25
CA ARG A 2 -11.96 -29.96 1.86
C ARG A 2 -11.09 -29.13 0.89
N ARG A 3 -11.02 -29.55 -0.38
CA ARG A 3 -10.22 -28.87 -1.41
C ARG A 3 -10.80 -27.51 -1.86
N SER A 4 -12.03 -27.15 -1.51
CA SER A 4 -12.78 -26.04 -2.14
C SER A 4 -12.50 -24.62 -1.61
N ARG A 5 -11.77 -24.44 -0.50
CA ARG A 5 -11.54 -23.08 0.06
C ARG A 5 -10.39 -22.33 -0.60
N LEU A 6 -9.28 -23.00 -0.95
CA LEU A 6 -8.09 -22.35 -1.52
C LEU A 6 -8.25 -21.95 -2.99
N TRP A 7 -9.07 -22.67 -3.76
CA TRP A 7 -9.30 -22.35 -5.17
C TRP A 7 -10.08 -21.05 -5.38
N ARG A 8 -10.82 -20.59 -4.37
CA ARG A 8 -11.62 -19.36 -4.44
C ARG A 8 -10.73 -18.11 -4.59
N PRO A 9 -9.82 -17.80 -3.64
CA PRO A 9 -8.90 -16.68 -3.80
C PRO A 9 -7.99 -16.85 -5.03
N LEU A 10 -7.55 -18.08 -5.34
CA LEU A 10 -6.72 -18.33 -6.53
C LEU A 10 -7.45 -18.07 -7.84
N GLY A 11 -8.75 -18.39 -7.92
CA GLY A 11 -9.57 -18.09 -9.10
C GLY A 11 -9.75 -16.59 -9.31
N VAL A 12 -9.95 -15.83 -8.23
CA VAL A 12 -9.98 -14.36 -8.27
C VAL A 12 -8.62 -13.82 -8.71
N ALA A 13 -7.52 -14.31 -8.12
CA ALA A 13 -6.17 -13.91 -8.48
C ALA A 13 -5.88 -14.16 -9.97
N TYR A 14 -6.29 -15.32 -10.50
CA TYR A 14 -6.14 -15.64 -11.92
C TYR A 14 -6.93 -14.70 -12.84
N ALA A 15 -8.15 -14.34 -12.45
CA ALA A 15 -8.96 -13.40 -13.23
C ALA A 15 -8.30 -12.01 -13.30
N GLU A 16 -7.78 -11.52 -12.17
CA GLU A 16 -7.01 -10.28 -12.12
C GLU A 16 -5.75 -10.40 -12.99
N LEU A 17 -4.99 -11.49 -12.86
CA LEU A 17 -3.76 -11.78 -13.62
C LEU A 17 -3.94 -11.72 -15.15
N ILE A 18 -5.07 -12.17 -15.69
CA ILE A 18 -5.33 -12.12 -17.14
C ILE A 18 -5.41 -10.69 -17.67
N LEU A 19 -5.96 -9.76 -16.87
CA LEU A 19 -6.11 -8.37 -17.26
C LEU A 19 -4.76 -7.69 -17.45
N TRP A 20 -3.72 -8.14 -16.75
CA TRP A 20 -2.35 -7.62 -16.86
C TRP A 20 -1.76 -7.74 -18.26
N ARG A 21 -1.99 -8.87 -18.94
CA ARG A 21 -1.49 -9.06 -20.32
C ARG A 21 -2.01 -7.97 -21.27
N ARG A 22 -3.13 -7.33 -20.92
CA ARG A 22 -3.77 -6.27 -21.70
C ARG A 22 -3.44 -4.86 -21.21
N GLN A 23 -2.77 -4.70 -20.07
CA GLN A 23 -2.49 -3.41 -19.42
C GLN A 23 -0.99 -3.09 -19.33
N TRP A 24 -0.22 -3.43 -20.37
CA TRP A 24 1.23 -3.20 -20.42
C TRP A 24 1.63 -1.73 -20.21
N MET A 25 0.78 -0.79 -20.61
CA MET A 25 1.06 0.65 -20.49
C MET A 25 1.17 1.10 -19.03
N TRP A 26 0.41 0.50 -18.11
CA TRP A 26 0.53 0.77 -16.67
C TRP A 26 1.88 0.31 -16.13
N ILE A 27 2.30 -0.90 -16.50
CA ILE A 27 3.62 -1.44 -16.13
C ILE A 27 4.75 -0.52 -16.63
N ALA A 28 4.65 -0.03 -17.87
CA ALA A 28 5.63 0.88 -18.42
C ALA A 28 5.67 2.22 -17.67
N GLN A 29 4.50 2.79 -17.36
CA GLN A 29 4.39 4.03 -16.57
C GLN A 29 5.02 3.86 -15.18
N ASP A 30 4.76 2.75 -14.50
CA ASP A 30 5.27 2.53 -13.15
C ASP A 30 6.76 2.21 -13.14
N ALA A 31 7.27 1.53 -14.16
CA ALA A 31 8.71 1.38 -14.35
C ALA A 31 9.41 2.74 -14.54
N VAL A 32 8.82 3.66 -15.31
CA VAL A 32 9.36 5.02 -15.48
C VAL A 32 9.40 5.75 -14.14
N TRP A 33 8.31 5.68 -13.35
CA TRP A 33 8.27 6.33 -12.04
C TRP A 33 9.30 5.74 -11.07
N THR A 34 9.36 4.41 -11.01
CA THR A 34 10.27 3.63 -10.15
C THR A 34 11.74 3.93 -10.45
N LEU A 35 12.10 4.19 -11.71
CA LEU A 35 13.48 4.50 -12.11
C LEU A 35 13.80 5.99 -11.99
N SER A 36 12.85 6.87 -12.32
CA SER A 36 13.08 8.32 -12.35
C SER A 36 13.25 8.92 -10.96
N LEU A 37 12.46 8.46 -9.97
CA LEU A 37 12.46 9.05 -8.63
C LEU A 37 13.78 8.82 -7.87
N PRO A 38 14.36 7.60 -7.87
CA PRO A 38 15.72 7.38 -7.35
C PRO A 38 16.78 8.24 -8.05
N LEU A 39 16.70 8.41 -9.37
CA LEU A 39 17.66 9.24 -10.11
C LEU A 39 17.61 10.70 -9.64
N ILE A 40 16.42 11.29 -9.50
CA ILE A 40 16.26 12.68 -9.03
C ILE A 40 16.90 12.86 -7.65
N PHE A 41 16.60 11.96 -6.70
CA PHE A 41 17.12 12.04 -5.34
C PHE A 41 18.62 11.77 -5.26
N TYR A 42 19.14 10.89 -6.11
CA TYR A 42 20.58 10.68 -6.22
C TYR A 42 21.30 11.97 -6.63
N PHE A 43 20.81 12.65 -7.67
CA PHE A 43 21.44 13.88 -8.16
C PHE A 43 21.30 15.06 -7.19
N TRP A 44 20.20 15.16 -6.44
CA TRP A 44 19.94 16.32 -5.56
C TRP A 44 20.36 16.11 -4.11
N GLY A 45 20.27 14.90 -3.58
CA GLY A 45 20.49 14.60 -2.16
C GLY A 45 21.61 13.60 -1.88
N GLY A 46 22.27 13.08 -2.92
CA GLY A 46 23.34 12.10 -2.81
C GLY A 46 22.90 10.74 -2.26
N LEU A 47 23.88 9.92 -1.88
CA LEU A 47 23.65 8.51 -1.49
C LEU A 47 22.79 8.37 -0.22
N LYS A 48 22.92 9.28 0.75
CA LYS A 48 22.13 9.22 1.99
C LYS A 48 20.65 9.49 1.73
N ALA A 49 20.34 10.49 0.89
CA ALA A 49 18.97 10.77 0.50
C ALA A 49 18.40 9.63 -0.35
N LEU A 50 19.20 9.08 -1.27
CA LEU A 50 18.81 7.92 -2.06
C LEU A 50 18.48 6.71 -1.18
N LYS A 51 19.31 6.39 -0.18
CA LYS A 51 19.05 5.29 0.76
C LYS A 51 17.78 5.52 1.57
N SER A 52 17.56 6.73 2.07
CA SER A 52 16.31 7.08 2.75
C SER A 52 15.10 6.94 1.83
N LEU A 53 15.23 7.34 0.56
CA LEU A 53 14.16 7.26 -0.42
C LEU A 53 13.80 5.81 -0.73
N VAL A 54 14.78 4.99 -1.14
CA VAL A 54 14.56 3.59 -1.53
C VAL A 54 13.84 2.82 -0.44
N VAL A 55 14.24 3.04 0.80
CA VAL A 55 13.65 2.43 1.98
C VAL A 55 12.20 2.91 2.21
N ALA A 56 11.95 4.21 2.06
CA ALA A 56 10.59 4.76 2.14
C ALA A 56 9.70 4.32 0.96
N SER A 57 10.27 4.05 -0.23
CA SER A 57 9.54 3.58 -1.40
C SER A 57 8.83 2.24 -1.15
N PHE A 58 9.40 1.34 -0.34
CA PHE A 58 8.70 0.11 0.03
C PHE A 58 7.36 0.38 0.71
N VAL A 59 7.34 1.34 1.62
CA VAL A 59 6.13 1.77 2.34
C VAL A 59 5.19 2.51 1.40
N ALA A 60 5.70 3.42 0.57
CA ALA A 60 4.90 4.23 -0.34
C ALA A 60 4.23 3.39 -1.44
N THR A 61 4.95 2.42 -2.02
CA THR A 61 4.38 1.46 -2.98
C THR A 61 3.31 0.61 -2.31
N GLY A 62 3.60 0.01 -1.15
CA GLY A 62 2.63 -0.80 -0.41
C GLY A 62 1.34 -0.01 -0.15
N TRP A 63 1.47 1.22 0.34
CA TRP A 63 0.34 2.12 0.61
C TRP A 63 -0.47 2.43 -0.64
N THR A 64 0.21 2.88 -1.70
CA THR A 64 -0.40 3.29 -2.96
C THR A 64 -1.16 2.14 -3.60
N VAL A 65 -0.54 0.94 -3.62
CA VAL A 65 -1.21 -0.25 -4.12
C VAL A 65 -2.40 -0.61 -3.25
N GLY A 66 -2.29 -0.56 -1.92
CA GLY A 66 -3.44 -0.83 -1.05
C GLY A 66 -4.63 0.10 -1.31
N VAL A 67 -4.37 1.41 -1.38
CA VAL A 67 -5.43 2.40 -1.64
C VAL A 67 -6.04 2.23 -3.03
N ASN A 68 -5.20 2.06 -4.06
CA ASN A 68 -5.62 1.91 -5.44
C ASN A 68 -6.31 0.59 -5.71
N LEU A 69 -5.88 -0.50 -5.05
CA LEU A 69 -6.51 -1.80 -5.13
C LEU A 69 -7.99 -1.67 -4.82
N VAL A 70 -8.33 -1.03 -3.70
CA VAL A 70 -9.72 -0.82 -3.31
C VAL A 70 -10.43 0.17 -4.23
N GLY A 71 -9.77 1.29 -4.59
CA GLY A 71 -10.36 2.29 -5.47
C GLY A 71 -10.75 1.74 -6.84
N GLN A 72 -9.83 1.00 -7.46
CA GLN A 72 -10.04 0.39 -8.77
C GLN A 72 -10.99 -0.80 -8.70
N THR A 73 -10.80 -1.72 -7.76
CA THR A 73 -11.66 -2.92 -7.68
C THR A 73 -13.09 -2.56 -7.33
N VAL A 74 -13.32 -1.82 -6.23
CA VAL A 74 -14.67 -1.45 -5.81
C VAL A 74 -15.30 -0.48 -6.80
N GLY A 75 -14.53 0.49 -7.31
CA GLY A 75 -15.04 1.47 -8.27
C GLY A 75 -15.41 0.84 -9.61
N TRP A 76 -14.49 0.08 -10.21
CA TRP A 76 -14.74 -0.59 -11.48
C TRP A 76 -15.88 -1.61 -11.37
N GLN A 77 -15.95 -2.38 -10.28
CA GLN A 77 -17.00 -3.39 -10.10
C GLN A 77 -18.39 -2.79 -9.88
N ARG A 78 -18.49 -1.62 -9.24
CA ARG A 78 -19.76 -0.88 -9.14
C ARG A 78 -20.21 -0.37 -10.50
N VAL A 79 -19.29 0.16 -11.32
CA VAL A 79 -19.61 0.66 -12.66
C VAL A 79 -19.99 -0.49 -13.60
N SER A 80 -19.25 -1.59 -13.55
CA SER A 80 -19.45 -2.76 -14.42
C SER A 80 -20.52 -3.75 -13.93
N ARG A 81 -21.14 -3.48 -12.77
CA ARG A 81 -22.10 -4.37 -12.07
C ARG A 81 -21.56 -5.76 -11.71
N ILE A 82 -20.25 -5.97 -11.82
CA ILE A 82 -19.58 -7.22 -11.40
C ILE A 82 -19.75 -7.42 -9.88
N GLN A 83 -19.87 -6.34 -9.11
CA GLN A 83 -20.09 -6.44 -7.65
C GLN A 83 -21.36 -7.25 -7.31
N GLU A 84 -22.45 -7.08 -8.06
CA GLU A 84 -23.70 -7.80 -7.82
C GLU A 84 -23.53 -9.32 -8.05
N ALA A 85 -22.79 -9.68 -9.11
CA ALA A 85 -22.46 -11.07 -9.39
C ALA A 85 -21.55 -11.69 -8.32
N LEU A 86 -20.58 -10.93 -7.80
CA LEU A 86 -19.69 -11.39 -6.73
C LEU A 86 -20.44 -11.59 -5.41
N VAL A 87 -21.39 -10.69 -5.07
CA VAL A 87 -22.25 -10.81 -3.88
C VAL A 87 -23.18 -12.03 -3.98
N ALA A 88 -23.68 -12.34 -5.17
CA ALA A 88 -24.50 -13.53 -5.41
C ALA A 88 -23.69 -14.85 -5.46
N SER A 89 -22.36 -14.77 -5.51
CA SER A 89 -21.46 -15.91 -5.59
C SER A 89 -21.14 -16.50 -4.20
N PRO A 90 -20.61 -17.74 -4.10
CA PRO A 90 -20.20 -18.31 -2.83
C PRO A 90 -18.87 -17.74 -2.27
N LEU A 91 -18.36 -16.65 -2.85
CA LEU A 91 -17.14 -15.98 -2.42
C LEU A 91 -17.38 -15.16 -1.15
N SER A 92 -16.55 -15.38 -0.14
CA SER A 92 -16.49 -14.49 1.01
C SER A 92 -15.71 -13.21 0.68
N PRO A 93 -15.96 -12.09 1.37
CA PRO A 93 -15.15 -10.87 1.22
C PRO A 93 -13.66 -11.12 1.42
N SER A 94 -13.31 -12.00 2.36
CA SER A 94 -11.92 -12.37 2.62
C SER A 94 -11.30 -13.18 1.48
N ASP A 95 -12.05 -14.13 0.89
CA ASP A 95 -11.56 -14.89 -0.27
C ASP A 95 -11.31 -13.95 -1.46
N TYR A 96 -12.23 -13.00 -1.66
CA TYR A 96 -12.11 -11.99 -2.71
C TYR A 96 -10.88 -11.10 -2.47
N PHE A 97 -10.78 -10.46 -1.29
CA PHE A 97 -9.66 -9.56 -0.97
C PHE A 97 -8.30 -10.23 -1.08
N VAL A 98 -8.14 -11.43 -0.51
CA VAL A 98 -6.89 -12.20 -0.61
C VAL A 98 -6.59 -12.52 -2.07
N GLY A 99 -7.58 -12.95 -2.83
CA GLY A 99 -7.40 -13.23 -4.26
C GLY A 99 -6.98 -12.00 -5.06
N THR A 100 -7.58 -10.85 -4.79
CA THR A 100 -7.23 -9.59 -5.45
C THR A 100 -5.81 -9.16 -5.10
N VAL A 101 -5.40 -9.21 -3.83
CA VAL A 101 -4.01 -8.90 -3.42
C VAL A 101 -3.00 -9.84 -4.10
N LEU A 102 -3.30 -11.15 -4.15
CA LEU A 102 -2.46 -12.12 -4.87
C LEU A 102 -2.41 -11.83 -6.38
N GLY A 103 -3.51 -11.35 -6.96
CA GLY A 103 -3.58 -10.90 -8.35
C GLY A 103 -2.66 -9.72 -8.68
N GLN A 104 -2.20 -8.96 -7.68
CA GLN A 104 -1.28 -7.84 -7.85
C GLN A 104 0.21 -8.23 -7.76
N ILE A 105 0.53 -9.51 -7.53
CA ILE A 105 1.93 -9.97 -7.43
C ILE A 105 2.82 -9.50 -8.60
N PRO A 106 2.39 -9.52 -9.88
CA PRO A 106 3.23 -9.03 -10.96
C PRO A 106 3.65 -7.57 -10.80
N TYR A 107 2.75 -6.71 -10.30
CA TYR A 107 3.05 -5.31 -10.01
C TYR A 107 4.15 -5.17 -8.97
N PHE A 108 3.98 -5.91 -7.86
CA PHE A 108 4.96 -5.96 -6.79
C PHE A 108 6.31 -6.45 -7.30
N LEU A 109 6.33 -7.46 -8.17
CA LEU A 109 7.58 -7.94 -8.74
C LEU A 109 8.27 -6.86 -9.58
N THR A 110 7.55 -6.12 -10.44
CA THR A 110 8.18 -5.08 -11.26
C THR A 110 8.73 -3.94 -10.41
N GLU A 111 7.96 -3.38 -9.48
CA GLU A 111 8.41 -2.25 -8.66
C GLU A 111 9.46 -2.65 -7.62
N TYR A 112 9.21 -3.71 -6.85
CA TYR A 112 10.12 -4.09 -5.78
C TYR A 112 11.43 -4.69 -6.29
N THR A 113 11.51 -5.20 -7.52
CA THR A 113 12.79 -5.67 -8.05
C THR A 113 13.80 -4.52 -8.09
N ALA A 114 13.42 -3.36 -8.64
CA ALA A 114 14.31 -2.21 -8.72
C ALA A 114 14.68 -1.69 -7.32
N PHE A 115 13.71 -1.52 -6.42
CA PHE A 115 13.99 -1.06 -5.07
C PHE A 115 14.82 -2.05 -4.24
N THR A 116 14.64 -3.36 -4.46
CA THR A 116 15.45 -4.39 -3.78
C THR A 116 16.89 -4.34 -4.24
N LEU A 117 17.14 -4.26 -5.55
CA LEU A 117 18.49 -4.15 -6.09
C LEU A 117 19.17 -2.88 -5.58
N LEU A 118 18.46 -1.75 -5.55
CA LEU A 118 18.97 -0.50 -4.99
C LEU A 118 19.22 -0.58 -3.49
N ALA A 119 18.34 -1.22 -2.71
CA ALA A 119 18.50 -1.36 -1.27
C ALA A 119 19.74 -2.20 -0.93
N LEU A 120 19.95 -3.31 -1.64
CA LEU A 120 21.13 -4.15 -1.48
C LEU A 120 22.41 -3.42 -1.89
N TRP A 121 22.37 -2.65 -2.99
CA TRP A 121 23.49 -1.81 -3.43
C TRP A 121 23.83 -0.71 -2.41
N LEU A 122 22.83 -0.19 -1.70
CA LEU A 122 22.99 0.80 -0.64
C LEU A 122 23.29 0.18 0.74
N GLU A 123 23.74 -1.07 0.76
CA GLU A 123 24.16 -1.79 1.96
C GLU A 123 23.03 -1.93 3.01
N VAL A 124 21.78 -2.07 2.58
CA VAL A 124 20.71 -2.56 3.46
C VAL A 124 20.87 -4.07 3.57
N SER A 125 20.94 -4.59 4.79
CA SER A 125 21.12 -6.03 5.03
C SER A 125 19.97 -6.84 4.43
N PRO A 126 20.18 -8.11 4.02
CA PRO A 126 19.10 -8.96 3.51
C PRO A 126 17.95 -9.13 4.50
N ALA A 127 18.25 -9.21 5.80
CA ALA A 127 17.25 -9.22 6.86
C ALA A 127 16.47 -7.89 6.92
N GLY A 128 17.16 -6.77 6.68
CA GLY A 128 16.52 -5.47 6.56
C GLY A 128 15.59 -5.39 5.36
N VAL A 129 16.01 -5.88 4.18
CA VAL A 129 15.13 -5.96 3.00
C VAL A 129 13.88 -6.80 3.30
N ALA A 130 14.02 -7.95 3.97
CA ALA A 130 12.87 -8.75 4.39
C ALA A 130 11.93 -7.98 5.34
N ALA A 131 12.48 -7.20 6.27
CA ALA A 131 11.68 -6.32 7.13
C ALA A 131 10.97 -5.21 6.34
N LEU A 132 11.60 -4.65 5.30
CA LEU A 132 10.97 -3.67 4.40
C LEU A 132 9.79 -4.27 3.64
N TYR A 133 9.88 -5.52 3.20
CA TYR A 133 8.74 -6.23 2.62
C TYR A 133 7.59 -6.44 3.62
N ALA A 134 7.92 -6.76 4.88
CA ALA A 134 6.90 -6.89 5.93
C ALA A 134 6.21 -5.54 6.22
N LEU A 135 6.97 -4.44 6.29
CA LEU A 135 6.44 -3.09 6.46
C LEU A 135 5.60 -2.64 5.25
N SER A 136 6.05 -2.98 4.04
CA SER A 136 5.29 -2.75 2.81
C SER A 136 3.93 -3.48 2.84
N PHE A 137 3.91 -4.75 3.25
CA PHE A 137 2.67 -5.50 3.39
C PHE A 137 1.75 -4.89 4.44
N ALA A 138 2.29 -4.46 5.59
CA ALA A 138 1.51 -3.73 6.59
C ALA A 138 0.94 -2.41 6.04
N SER A 139 1.74 -1.68 5.25
CA SER A 139 1.34 -0.46 4.54
C SER A 139 0.19 -0.70 3.57
N LEU A 140 0.25 -1.81 2.81
CA LEU A 140 -0.81 -2.24 1.91
C LEU A 140 -2.11 -2.53 2.64
N VAL A 141 -2.06 -3.29 3.73
CA VAL A 141 -3.25 -3.62 4.51
C VAL A 141 -3.88 -2.35 5.07
N LEU A 142 -3.09 -1.46 5.66
CA LEU A 142 -3.56 -0.19 6.18
C LEU A 142 -4.15 0.73 5.10
N GLY A 143 -3.46 0.88 3.97
CA GLY A 143 -3.92 1.70 2.85
C GLY A 143 -5.23 1.16 2.26
N SER A 144 -5.34 -0.16 2.12
CA SER A 144 -6.57 -0.82 1.66
C SER A 144 -7.72 -0.56 2.64
N PHE A 145 -7.46 -0.72 3.94
CA PHE A 145 -8.47 -0.57 4.97
C PHE A 145 -8.97 0.87 5.09
N LEU A 146 -8.05 1.83 5.07
CA LEU A 146 -8.39 3.25 5.03
C LEU A 146 -9.19 3.61 3.78
N SER A 147 -8.73 3.16 2.61
CA SER A 147 -9.43 3.40 1.34
C SER A 147 -10.83 2.82 1.36
N LEU A 148 -11.01 1.60 1.86
CA LEU A 148 -12.31 0.94 1.94
C LEU A 148 -13.28 1.70 2.87
N ALA A 149 -12.80 2.17 4.02
CA ALA A 149 -13.61 2.98 4.94
C ALA A 149 -14.13 4.29 4.29
N VAL A 150 -13.38 4.85 3.35
CA VAL A 150 -13.75 6.06 2.60
C VAL A 150 -14.63 5.73 1.39
N VAL A 151 -14.17 4.80 0.53
CA VAL A 151 -14.79 4.45 -0.75
C VAL A 151 -16.21 3.89 -0.57
N LEU A 152 -16.47 3.13 0.49
CA LEU A 152 -17.80 2.60 0.77
C LEU A 152 -18.85 3.71 0.96
N ARG A 153 -18.43 4.92 1.36
CA ARG A 153 -19.31 6.08 1.59
C ARG A 153 -19.52 6.94 0.36
N ILE A 154 -18.82 6.67 -0.74
CA ILE A 154 -18.94 7.41 -1.99
C ILE A 154 -20.14 6.86 -2.78
N LYS A 155 -21.13 7.72 -3.02
CA LYS A 155 -22.37 7.36 -3.74
C LYS A 155 -22.14 7.12 -5.22
N ASN A 156 -21.37 8.00 -5.88
CA ASN A 156 -21.07 7.89 -7.31
C ASN A 156 -19.74 7.17 -7.52
N PRO A 157 -19.72 5.96 -8.10
CA PRO A 157 -18.49 5.21 -8.34
C PRO A 157 -17.47 5.94 -9.21
N MET A 158 -17.91 6.81 -10.12
CA MET A 158 -17.01 7.61 -10.98
C MET A 158 -16.16 8.61 -10.18
N ASN A 159 -16.57 8.95 -8.96
CA ASN A 159 -15.84 9.88 -8.11
C ASN A 159 -14.82 9.18 -7.19
N ILE A 160 -14.73 7.85 -7.22
CA ILE A 160 -13.84 7.10 -6.33
C ILE A 160 -12.39 7.52 -6.52
N SER A 161 -11.89 7.54 -7.77
CA SER A 161 -10.51 7.97 -8.06
C SER A 161 -10.24 9.43 -7.70
N ALA A 162 -11.25 10.30 -7.81
CA ALA A 162 -11.15 11.70 -7.41
C ALA A 162 -10.97 11.88 -5.89
N VAL A 163 -11.29 10.86 -5.09
CA VAL A 163 -11.08 10.85 -3.63
C VAL A 163 -9.85 10.03 -3.26
N THR A 164 -9.66 8.85 -3.84
CA THR A 164 -8.52 7.98 -3.49
C THR A 164 -7.19 8.59 -3.92
N ASN A 165 -7.12 9.29 -5.05
CA ASN A 165 -5.87 9.88 -5.52
C ASN A 165 -5.39 11.01 -4.56
N PRO A 166 -6.22 12.02 -4.20
CA PRO A 166 -5.85 12.97 -3.16
C PRO A 166 -5.57 12.32 -1.81
N LEU A 167 -6.27 11.24 -1.45
CA LEU A 167 -5.99 10.50 -0.22
C LEU A 167 -4.56 9.97 -0.22
N VAL A 168 -4.11 9.32 -1.30
CA VAL A 168 -2.70 8.88 -1.46
C VAL A 168 -1.76 10.08 -1.40
N THR A 169 -2.03 11.13 -2.17
CA THR A 169 -1.19 12.34 -2.22
C THR A 169 -1.02 12.96 -0.83
N VAL A 170 -2.12 13.21 -0.11
CA VAL A 170 -2.09 13.82 1.22
C VAL A 170 -1.42 12.89 2.23
N THR A 171 -1.61 11.58 2.14
CA THR A 171 -1.02 10.65 3.11
C THR A 171 0.43 10.30 2.84
N ILE A 172 0.95 10.48 1.62
CA ILE A 172 2.36 10.22 1.31
C ILE A 172 3.20 11.50 1.24
N ILE A 173 2.67 12.59 0.66
CA ILE A 173 3.46 13.81 0.43
C ILE A 173 3.53 14.70 1.68
N LEU A 174 2.39 14.92 2.35
CA LEU A 174 2.35 15.83 3.49
C LEU A 174 3.14 15.26 4.69
N PRO A 175 2.97 13.99 5.09
CA PRO A 175 3.80 13.38 6.12
C PRO A 175 5.23 13.10 5.63
N PRO A 176 6.19 12.92 6.56
CA PRO A 176 7.60 12.65 6.24
C PRO A 176 7.83 11.23 5.70
N VAL A 177 7.33 10.95 4.49
CA VAL A 177 7.61 9.71 3.74
C VAL A 177 8.73 9.94 2.74
N TRP A 178 8.60 10.94 1.86
CA TRP A 178 9.64 11.26 0.87
C TRP A 178 10.82 12.05 1.43
N TYR A 179 10.67 12.60 2.63
CA TYR A 179 11.72 13.32 3.33
C TYR A 179 11.87 12.76 4.76
N PRO A 180 13.08 12.81 5.34
CA PRO A 180 13.32 12.23 6.66
C PRO A 180 12.62 13.03 7.75
N LEU A 181 12.15 12.34 8.79
CA LEU A 181 11.51 12.96 9.95
C LEU A 181 12.43 13.95 10.68
N SER A 182 13.73 13.72 10.62
CA SER A 182 14.74 14.62 11.18
C SER A 182 14.80 15.99 10.52
N ALA A 183 14.25 16.15 9.31
CA ALA A 183 14.13 17.45 8.64
C ALA A 183 13.08 18.36 9.31
N LEU A 184 12.16 17.80 10.10
CA LEU A 184 11.19 18.58 10.87
C LEU A 184 11.80 19.08 12.19
N PRO A 185 11.35 20.26 12.68
CA PRO A 185 11.69 20.71 14.02
C PRO A 185 11.18 19.71 15.06
N GLU A 186 11.88 19.57 16.17
CA GLU A 186 11.64 18.51 17.17
C GLU A 186 10.18 18.42 17.64
N VAL A 187 9.55 19.57 17.88
CA VAL A 187 8.14 19.70 18.28
C VAL A 187 7.15 19.16 17.25
N ALA A 188 7.50 19.13 15.96
CA ALA A 188 6.63 18.66 14.89
C ALA A 188 6.82 17.17 14.58
N ARG A 189 7.87 16.52 15.09
CA ARG A 189 8.18 15.14 14.72
C ARG A 189 7.16 14.14 15.28
N LEU A 190 6.74 14.29 16.53
CA LEU A 190 5.74 13.41 17.14
C LEU A 190 4.34 13.56 16.50
N PRO A 191 3.80 14.77 16.29
CA PRO A 191 2.56 14.95 15.54
C PRO A 191 2.63 14.37 14.12
N ALA A 192 3.75 14.52 13.43
CA ALA A 192 3.92 13.97 12.08
C ALA A 192 3.83 12.43 12.06
N LEU A 193 4.29 11.75 13.12
CA LEU A 193 4.16 10.30 13.25
C LEU A 193 2.72 9.81 13.42
N LEU A 194 1.76 10.68 13.79
CA LEU A 194 0.35 10.28 13.87
C LEU A 194 -0.21 9.82 12.52
N ALA A 195 0.42 10.24 11.41
CA ALA A 195 0.10 9.69 10.10
C ALA A 195 0.68 8.26 9.97
N PRO A 196 -0.13 7.26 9.57
CA PRO A 196 0.30 5.86 9.52
C PRO A 196 1.46 5.65 8.55
N THR A 197 1.46 6.36 7.44
CA THR A 197 2.52 6.37 6.42
C THR A 197 3.84 6.92 6.95
N ALA A 198 3.81 7.97 7.78
CA ALA A 198 5.00 8.52 8.42
C ALA A 198 5.58 7.56 9.46
N ALA A 199 4.73 6.95 10.28
CA ALA A 199 5.15 5.91 11.23
C ALA A 199 5.83 4.74 10.51
N LEU A 200 5.19 4.20 9.46
CA LEU A 200 5.77 3.11 8.66
C LEU A 200 7.06 3.53 7.96
N ALA A 201 7.13 4.72 7.39
CA ALA A 201 8.33 5.23 6.73
C ALA A 201 9.49 5.41 7.73
N GLU A 202 9.20 5.84 8.96
CA GLU A 202 10.20 5.93 10.01
C GLU A 202 10.71 4.57 10.45
N LEU A 203 9.84 3.56 10.58
CA LEU A 203 10.26 2.17 10.83
C LEU A 203 11.13 1.63 9.71
N ALA A 204 10.79 1.93 8.46
CA ALA A 204 11.61 1.56 7.32
C ALA A 204 13.00 2.20 7.43
N ARG A 205 13.08 3.49 7.77
CA ARG A 205 14.37 4.16 8.00
C ARG A 205 15.16 3.53 9.14
N TRP A 206 14.51 3.12 10.23
CA TRP A 206 15.17 2.37 11.31
C TRP A 206 15.84 1.09 10.82
N VAL A 207 15.15 0.32 9.99
CA VAL A 207 15.70 -0.90 9.37
C VAL A 207 16.97 -0.61 8.57
N ALA A 208 17.08 0.59 7.99
CA ALA A 208 18.24 1.03 7.23
C ALA A 208 19.29 1.82 8.05
N GLY A 209 19.12 1.95 9.37
CA GLY A 209 20.01 2.74 10.25
C GLY A 209 19.89 4.26 10.09
N LEU A 210 18.75 4.74 9.57
CA LEU A 210 18.47 6.15 9.28
C LEU A 210 17.36 6.77 10.15
N GLY A 211 16.79 6.00 11.08
CA GLY A 211 15.75 6.46 11.99
C GLY A 211 16.25 7.51 12.98
N CYS A 212 15.35 8.40 13.42
CA CYS A 212 15.66 9.52 14.30
C CYS A 212 14.83 9.58 15.59
N MET A 213 13.79 8.75 15.74
CA MET A 213 13.01 8.59 16.97
C MET A 213 12.93 7.13 17.39
N ASP A 214 12.90 6.80 18.68
CA ASP A 214 12.78 5.42 19.18
C ASP A 214 11.72 4.61 18.39
N PRO A 215 12.06 3.43 17.83
CA PRO A 215 11.15 2.62 17.01
C PRO A 215 9.89 2.16 17.76
N ALA A 216 9.88 2.16 19.10
CA ALA A 216 8.69 1.85 19.89
C ALA A 216 7.51 2.79 19.59
N VAL A 217 7.79 4.07 19.32
CA VAL A 217 6.75 5.08 19.03
C VAL A 217 6.05 4.81 17.70
N PRO A 218 6.74 4.73 16.54
CA PRO A 218 6.08 4.44 15.28
C PRO A 218 5.52 3.00 15.23
N LEU A 219 6.08 2.03 15.97
CA LEU A 219 5.45 0.71 16.15
C LEU A 219 4.09 0.81 16.83
N LEU A 220 4.00 1.56 17.93
CA LEU A 220 2.75 1.79 18.65
C LEU A 220 1.72 2.48 17.76
N VAL A 221 2.10 3.54 17.05
CA VAL A 221 1.19 4.25 16.16
C VAL A 221 0.69 3.33 15.04
N THR A 222 1.58 2.55 14.43
CA THR A 222 1.20 1.56 13.40
C THR A 222 0.20 0.55 13.95
N PHE A 223 0.44 0.00 15.15
CA PHE A 223 -0.46 -0.94 15.80
C PHE A 223 -1.84 -0.32 16.09
N VAL A 224 -1.87 0.92 16.59
CA VAL A 224 -3.11 1.66 16.85
C VAL A 224 -3.90 1.87 15.56
N TRP A 225 -3.24 2.21 14.45
CA TRP A 225 -3.89 2.34 13.15
C TRP A 225 -4.44 1.01 12.63
N ILE A 226 -3.70 -0.09 12.76
CA ILE A 226 -4.17 -1.42 12.33
C ILE A 226 -5.39 -1.82 13.15
N ALA A 227 -5.34 -1.67 14.48
CA ALA A 227 -6.46 -1.97 15.36
C ALA A 227 -7.67 -1.07 15.07
N GLY A 228 -7.46 0.24 14.96
CA GLY A 228 -8.52 1.23 14.73
C GLY A 228 -9.21 1.04 13.38
N THR A 229 -8.45 0.83 12.31
CA THR A 229 -9.02 0.55 10.97
C THR A 229 -9.70 -0.81 10.91
N GLY A 230 -9.17 -1.84 11.59
CA GLY A 230 -9.83 -3.14 11.72
C GLY A 230 -11.19 -3.06 12.42
N VAL A 231 -11.30 -2.28 13.49
CA VAL A 231 -12.58 -2.03 14.18
C VAL A 231 -13.54 -1.25 13.29
N ALA A 232 -13.07 -0.17 12.66
CA ALA A 232 -13.89 0.64 11.76
C ALA A 232 -14.45 -0.19 10.59
N LEU A 233 -13.64 -1.09 10.04
CA LEU A 233 -14.05 -1.99 8.97
C LEU A 233 -15.10 -2.99 9.40
N LYS A 234 -14.98 -3.57 10.60
CA LYS A 234 -16.02 -4.47 11.13
C LYS A 234 -17.39 -3.79 11.19
N SER A 235 -17.43 -2.49 11.45
CA SER A 235 -18.68 -1.70 11.46
C SER A 235 -19.18 -1.28 10.07
N ALA A 236 -18.33 -1.32 9.04
CA ALA A 236 -18.63 -0.79 7.71
C ALA A 236 -18.83 -1.87 6.63
N LEU A 237 -18.17 -3.03 6.77
CA LEU A 237 -18.28 -4.15 5.84
C LEU A 237 -19.55 -4.96 6.10
N HIS A 238 -20.64 -4.57 5.43
CA HIS A 238 -21.81 -5.43 5.25
C HIS A 238 -21.71 -6.06 3.87
N TRP A 239 -21.61 -7.39 3.80
CA TRP A 239 -21.51 -8.13 2.54
C TRP A 239 -22.88 -8.72 2.21
N GLY A 240 -23.58 -8.13 1.23
CA GLY A 240 -24.94 -8.53 0.88
C GLY A 240 -26.03 -7.84 1.70
N LEU A 241 -27.23 -8.43 1.72
CA LEU A 241 -28.47 -7.86 2.25
C LEU A 241 -28.56 -7.76 3.79
N GLU A 242 -27.45 -7.91 4.51
CA GLU A 242 -27.44 -7.68 5.95
C GLU A 242 -27.44 -6.17 6.19
N LYS A 243 -28.64 -5.65 6.45
CA LYS A 243 -28.88 -4.29 6.98
C LYS A 243 -28.51 -4.21 8.45
#